data_AF-A0A1S3K8D2-F1
#
_entry.id   AF-A0A1S3K8D2-F1
#
_cell.length_a   1.000
_cell.length_b   1.000
_cell.length_c   1.000
_cell.angle_alpha   90.00
_cell.angle_beta   90.00
_cell.angle_gamma   90.00
#
_symmetry.space_group_name_H-M   'P 1'
#
loop_
_entity.id
_entity.type
_entity.pdbx_description
1 polymer ?
#
loop_
_entity_poly.entity_id
_entity_poly.type
_entity_poly.pdbx_seq_one_letter_code
_entity_poly.pdbx_strand_id
1 'polypeptide(L)'
;MIATSCMLLSKFYVQVMEKNSPLTDEHLYFGFLGTLLWLLGNLIHIILNRPPEQFQGGSKNMNAFLGLDYYATFLLGIAHLAFPQVVLLKLFRYTAIDGLHTHTTRLLGTMLIASALLSQAAREFTYDKDKQAVLLGRVLIPVLQLFVILYHHAALEALTVHQVLWMCGTLVGPALLNATLGIFMNPVKPPRGDKKYD
;
A
#
# COMPACT_ATOMS: atom_id res chain seq x y z
N MET A 1 13.41 0.01 -2.08
CA MET A 1 14.50 -0.93 -2.47
C MET A 1 14.22 -2.35 -1.99
N ILE A 2 14.10 -2.62 -0.68
CA ILE A 2 13.91 -3.99 -0.15
C ILE A 2 12.67 -4.68 -0.74
N ALA A 3 11.50 -4.04 -0.74
CA ALA A 3 10.28 -4.62 -1.31
C ALA A 3 10.39 -4.94 -2.80
N THR A 4 11.06 -4.07 -3.56
CA THR A 4 11.27 -4.23 -5.01
C THR A 4 12.17 -5.42 -5.32
N SER A 5 13.26 -5.57 -4.56
CA SER A 5 14.18 -6.70 -4.66
C SER A 5 13.53 -8.00 -4.20
N CYS A 6 12.74 -7.97 -3.11
CA CYS A 6 11.96 -9.12 -2.68
C CYS A 6 10.93 -9.50 -3.75
N MET A 7 10.19 -8.55 -4.34
CA MET A 7 9.27 -8.75 -5.49
C MET A 7 9.86 -9.54 -6.63
N LEU A 8 11.00 -9.08 -7.07
CA LEU A 8 11.76 -9.69 -8.14
C LEU A 8 12.21 -11.11 -7.82
N LEU A 9 12.90 -11.26 -6.68
CA LEU A 9 13.43 -12.54 -6.23
C LEU A 9 12.30 -13.55 -6.05
N SER A 10 11.15 -13.06 -5.58
CA SER A 10 9.98 -13.85 -5.35
C SER A 10 9.42 -14.42 -6.67
N LYS A 11 9.17 -13.56 -7.68
CA LYS A 11 8.52 -13.99 -8.91
C LYS A 11 9.42 -14.97 -9.67
N PHE A 12 10.72 -14.74 -9.60
CA PHE A 12 11.74 -15.63 -10.13
C PHE A 12 11.75 -16.99 -9.42
N TYR A 13 11.66 -17.01 -8.09
CA TYR A 13 11.61 -18.25 -7.31
C TYR A 13 10.40 -19.12 -7.69
N VAL A 14 9.22 -18.53 -7.81
CA VAL A 14 7.99 -19.24 -8.21
C VAL A 14 8.11 -19.84 -9.61
N GLN A 15 8.59 -19.06 -10.59
CA GLN A 15 8.73 -19.53 -11.97
C GLN A 15 9.74 -20.69 -12.10
N VAL A 16 10.82 -20.65 -11.31
CA VAL A 16 11.90 -21.65 -11.38
C VAL A 16 11.60 -22.90 -10.54
N MET A 17 10.95 -22.74 -9.38
CA MET A 17 10.79 -23.83 -8.41
C MET A 17 9.43 -24.55 -8.50
N GLU A 18 8.38 -23.94 -9.05
CA GLU A 18 7.09 -24.63 -9.26
C GLU A 18 7.00 -25.21 -10.67
N LYS A 19 7.10 -26.55 -10.74
CA LYS A 19 7.04 -27.37 -11.97
C LYS A 19 5.79 -27.13 -12.86
N ASN A 20 4.71 -26.58 -12.32
CA ASN A 20 3.44 -26.31 -13.02
C ASN A 20 2.93 -24.87 -12.72
N SER A 21 3.83 -23.90 -12.60
CA SER A 21 3.41 -22.52 -12.30
C SER A 21 2.54 -21.95 -13.43
N PRO A 22 1.34 -21.40 -13.14
CA PRO A 22 0.51 -20.72 -14.14
C PRO A 22 1.05 -19.33 -14.52
N LEU A 23 2.13 -18.86 -13.90
CA LEU A 23 2.75 -17.58 -14.26
C LEU A 23 3.55 -17.70 -15.55
N THR A 24 3.06 -17.02 -16.60
CA THR A 24 3.83 -16.80 -17.83
C THR A 24 4.87 -15.70 -17.64
N ASP A 25 5.88 -15.69 -18.50
CA ASP A 25 6.96 -14.69 -18.53
C ASP A 25 6.41 -13.25 -18.61
N GLU A 26 5.27 -13.06 -19.28
CA GLU A 26 4.59 -11.76 -19.39
C GLU A 26 4.15 -11.21 -18.02
N HIS A 27 3.68 -12.07 -17.12
CA HIS A 27 3.30 -11.68 -15.75
C HIS A 27 4.50 -11.24 -14.93
N LEU A 28 5.68 -11.83 -15.20
CA LEU A 28 6.94 -11.40 -14.62
C LEU A 28 7.38 -10.04 -15.15
N TYR A 29 7.34 -9.83 -16.47
CA TYR A 29 7.73 -8.55 -17.08
C TYR A 29 6.82 -7.40 -16.64
N PHE A 30 5.49 -7.58 -16.67
CA PHE A 30 4.55 -6.58 -16.13
C PHE A 30 4.77 -6.34 -14.64
N GLY A 31 5.03 -7.41 -13.91
CA GLY A 31 5.40 -7.36 -12.52
C GLY A 31 6.64 -6.51 -12.25
N PHE A 32 7.70 -6.75 -13.01
CA PHE A 32 8.96 -6.05 -12.92
C PHE A 32 8.78 -4.57 -13.24
N LEU A 33 8.14 -4.28 -14.36
CA LEU A 33 7.89 -2.92 -14.83
C LEU A 33 7.09 -2.11 -13.81
N GLY A 34 5.98 -2.66 -13.30
CA GLY A 34 5.16 -1.97 -12.29
C GLY A 34 5.94 -1.68 -11.02
N THR A 35 6.79 -2.62 -10.59
CA THR A 35 7.61 -2.43 -9.39
C THR A 35 8.72 -1.40 -9.59
N LEU A 36 9.34 -1.40 -10.77
CA LEU A 36 10.36 -0.43 -11.15
C LEU A 36 9.77 0.97 -11.22
N LEU A 37 8.62 1.14 -11.88
CA LEU A 37 7.89 2.41 -11.98
C LEU A 37 7.50 2.91 -10.60
N TRP A 38 6.99 2.03 -9.73
CA TRP A 38 6.66 2.38 -8.35
C TRP A 38 7.90 2.81 -7.56
N LEU A 39 9.01 2.09 -7.66
CA LEU A 39 10.25 2.44 -6.98
C LEU A 39 10.80 3.78 -7.46
N LEU A 40 10.86 3.98 -8.78
CA LEU A 40 11.36 5.20 -9.39
C LEU A 40 10.51 6.41 -9.01
N GLY A 41 9.18 6.30 -9.07
CA GLY A 41 8.28 7.38 -8.66
C GLY A 41 8.50 7.80 -7.20
N ASN A 42 8.62 6.83 -6.29
CA ASN A 42 8.88 7.11 -4.88
C ASN A 42 10.29 7.67 -4.63
N LEU A 43 11.32 7.15 -5.31
CA LEU A 43 12.69 7.66 -5.18
C LEU A 43 12.81 9.09 -5.69
N ILE A 44 12.28 9.37 -6.87
CA ILE A 44 12.26 10.72 -7.46
C ILE A 44 11.56 11.68 -6.48
N HIS A 45 10.39 11.29 -5.97
CA HIS A 45 9.65 12.13 -5.04
C HIS A 45 10.39 12.39 -3.72
N ILE A 46 11.09 11.39 -3.16
CA ILE A 46 11.88 11.55 -1.94
C ILE A 46 13.10 12.44 -2.19
N ILE A 47 13.79 12.28 -3.32
CA ILE A 47 14.98 13.08 -3.66
C ILE A 47 14.59 14.54 -3.89
N LEU A 48 13.49 14.78 -4.62
CA LEU A 48 13.03 16.13 -4.93
C LEU A 48 12.43 16.87 -3.73
N ASN A 49 11.81 16.15 -2.79
CA ASN A 49 11.14 16.75 -1.63
C ASN A 49 11.91 16.58 -0.32
N ARG A 50 13.23 16.39 -0.40
CA ARG A 50 14.08 16.34 0.79
C ARG A 50 14.06 17.71 1.48
N PRO A 51 13.62 17.82 2.74
CA PRO A 51 13.51 19.12 3.38
C PRO A 51 14.91 19.73 3.60
N PRO A 52 15.09 21.05 3.43
CA PRO A 52 16.25 21.74 3.97
C PRO A 52 16.28 21.54 5.49
N GLU A 53 17.48 21.43 6.09
CA GLU A 53 17.75 20.97 7.47
C GLU A 53 16.93 21.66 8.60
N GLN A 54 16.20 22.74 8.30
CA GLN A 54 15.43 23.54 9.25
C GLN A 54 13.90 23.46 9.12
N PHE A 55 13.33 22.69 8.17
CA PHE A 55 11.87 22.67 7.96
C PHE A 55 11.16 21.53 8.69
N GLN A 56 10.70 21.80 9.92
CA GLN A 56 9.68 20.99 10.61
C GLN A 56 8.31 21.68 10.50
N GLY A 57 7.78 21.82 9.29
CA GLY A 57 6.70 22.78 8.99
C GLY A 57 5.30 22.22 8.69
N GLY A 58 5.06 20.91 8.81
CA GLY A 58 3.78 20.32 8.39
C GLY A 58 2.69 20.31 9.46
N SER A 59 1.43 20.22 9.05
CA SER A 59 0.28 20.08 9.96
C SER A 59 0.47 18.91 10.95
N LYS A 60 0.44 19.19 12.27
CA LYS A 60 0.51 18.16 13.32
C LYS A 60 -0.59 17.10 13.15
N ASN A 61 -1.77 17.52 12.72
CA ASN A 61 -2.90 16.63 12.48
C ASN A 61 -2.62 15.70 11.30
N MET A 62 -2.12 16.22 10.17
CA MET A 62 -1.75 15.42 9.00
C MET A 62 -0.68 14.37 9.34
N ASN A 63 0.31 14.76 10.13
CA ASN A 63 1.36 13.86 10.58
C ASN A 63 0.83 12.74 11.49
N ALA A 64 -0.26 12.96 12.23
CA ALA A 64 -0.90 11.93 13.04
C ALA A 64 -1.61 10.87 12.16
N PHE A 65 -2.34 11.29 11.12
CA PHE A 65 -2.97 10.39 10.15
C PHE A 65 -1.96 9.55 9.38
N LEU A 66 -0.85 10.18 8.93
CA LEU A 66 0.28 9.48 8.29
C LEU A 66 1.01 8.55 9.25
N GLY A 67 1.12 8.92 10.53
CA GLY A 67 1.70 8.08 11.57
C GLY A 67 0.85 6.84 11.86
N LEU A 68 -0.48 7.00 11.99
CA LEU A 68 -1.39 5.88 12.16
C LEU A 68 -1.37 4.94 10.95
N ASP A 69 -1.37 5.51 9.74
CA ASP A 69 -1.24 4.77 8.49
C ASP A 69 0.08 3.98 8.42
N TYR A 70 1.19 4.58 8.85
CA TYR A 70 2.48 3.90 8.98
C TYR A 70 2.37 2.67 9.89
N TYR A 71 1.93 2.85 11.14
CA TYR A 71 1.90 1.73 12.09
C TYR A 71 0.95 0.62 11.64
N ALA A 72 -0.25 0.97 11.18
CA ALA A 72 -1.23 -0.01 10.72
C ALA A 72 -0.71 -0.80 9.50
N THR A 73 -0.19 -0.10 8.49
CA THR A 73 0.32 -0.72 7.26
C THR A 73 1.58 -1.53 7.51
N PHE A 74 2.46 -1.07 8.41
CA PHE A 74 3.69 -1.77 8.77
C PHE A 74 3.41 -3.08 9.51
N LEU A 75 2.53 -3.06 10.52
CA LEU A 75 2.12 -4.27 11.25
C LEU A 75 1.40 -5.26 10.33
N LEU A 76 0.53 -4.77 9.44
CA LEU A 76 -0.13 -5.61 8.45
C LEU A 76 0.90 -6.25 7.49
N GLY A 77 1.89 -5.48 7.06
CA GLY A 77 2.97 -5.97 6.21
C GLY A 77 3.83 -7.04 6.89
N ILE A 78 4.16 -6.87 8.17
CA ILE A 78 4.84 -7.89 8.98
C ILE A 78 3.99 -9.16 9.08
N ALA A 79 2.69 -9.02 9.36
CA ALA A 79 1.80 -10.17 9.46
C ALA A 79 1.75 -10.99 8.16
N HIS A 80 1.67 -10.32 7.01
CA HIS A 80 1.68 -10.97 5.69
C HIS A 80 3.04 -11.60 5.35
N LEU A 81 4.14 -10.97 5.77
CA LEU A 81 5.50 -11.46 5.51
C LEU A 81 5.89 -12.65 6.40
N ALA A 82 5.64 -12.55 7.70
CA ALA A 82 6.03 -13.55 8.69
C ALA A 82 5.04 -14.72 8.78
N PHE A 83 3.74 -14.44 8.64
CA PHE A 83 2.66 -15.42 8.84
C PHE A 83 1.71 -15.53 7.64
N PRO A 84 2.22 -15.71 6.40
CA PRO A 84 1.39 -15.69 5.18
C PRO A 84 0.26 -16.72 5.19
N GLN A 85 0.51 -17.93 5.70
CA GLN A 85 -0.49 -19.01 5.74
C GLN A 85 -1.64 -18.68 6.70
N VAL A 86 -1.34 -18.12 7.88
CA VAL A 86 -2.35 -17.74 8.86
C VAL A 86 -3.23 -16.62 8.29
N VAL A 87 -2.62 -15.65 7.63
CA VAL A 87 -3.34 -14.55 6.97
C VAL A 87 -4.25 -15.10 5.85
N LEU A 88 -3.72 -15.95 4.98
CA LEU A 88 -4.48 -16.55 3.88
C LEU A 88 -5.68 -17.37 4.36
N LEU A 89 -5.49 -18.22 5.37
CA LEU A 89 -6.58 -19.05 5.92
C LEU A 89 -7.68 -18.22 6.58
N LYS A 90 -7.34 -17.04 7.13
CA LYS A 90 -8.34 -16.13 7.69
C LYS A 90 -9.09 -15.35 6.60
N LEU A 91 -8.39 -14.97 5.53
CA LEU A 91 -8.95 -14.17 4.45
C LEU A 91 -9.82 -15.02 3.51
N PHE A 92 -9.31 -16.16 3.07
CA PHE A 92 -9.91 -16.93 1.98
C PHE A 92 -10.28 -18.34 2.42
N ARG A 93 -11.30 -18.90 1.78
CA ARG A 93 -11.65 -20.32 1.91
C ARG A 93 -10.79 -21.18 0.98
N TYR A 94 -9.48 -21.17 1.19
CA TYR A 94 -8.61 -22.10 0.47
C TYR A 94 -8.77 -23.51 1.03
N THR A 95 -9.08 -24.46 0.14
CA THR A 95 -9.06 -25.90 0.45
C THR A 95 -7.63 -26.45 0.47
N ALA A 96 -6.72 -25.81 -0.28
CA ALA A 96 -5.28 -26.04 -0.23
C ALA A 96 -4.54 -24.72 -0.47
N ILE A 97 -3.54 -24.43 0.36
CA ILE A 97 -2.60 -23.31 0.15
C ILE A 97 -1.32 -23.91 -0.44
N ASP A 98 -1.00 -23.52 -1.66
CA ASP A 98 0.24 -23.92 -2.32
C ASP A 98 1.40 -22.93 -2.05
N GLY A 99 2.54 -23.21 -2.69
CA GLY A 99 3.73 -22.38 -2.62
C GLY A 99 3.46 -20.97 -3.15
N LEU A 100 2.82 -20.87 -4.31
CA LEU A 100 2.44 -19.61 -4.97
C LEU A 100 1.64 -18.68 -4.05
N HIS A 101 0.58 -19.17 -3.40
CA HIS A 101 -0.25 -18.37 -2.50
C HIS A 101 0.57 -17.82 -1.33
N THR A 102 1.28 -18.71 -0.63
CA THR A 102 2.12 -18.37 0.54
C THR A 102 3.12 -17.30 0.17
N HIS A 103 3.73 -17.47 -0.98
CA HIS A 103 4.82 -16.66 -1.45
C HIS A 103 4.33 -15.28 -1.97
N THR A 104 3.24 -15.25 -2.74
CA THR A 104 2.59 -14.00 -3.17
C THR A 104 2.11 -13.18 -1.98
N THR A 105 1.66 -13.84 -0.91
CA THR A 105 1.27 -13.17 0.34
C THR A 105 2.45 -12.53 1.05
N ARG A 106 3.59 -13.24 1.14
CA ARG A 106 4.83 -12.63 1.66
C ARG A 106 5.21 -11.40 0.86
N LEU A 107 4.96 -11.46 -0.44
CA LEU A 107 5.29 -10.38 -1.32
C LEU A 107 4.46 -9.14 -1.10
N LEU A 108 3.16 -9.31 -0.99
CA LEU A 108 2.26 -8.26 -0.54
C LEU A 108 2.74 -7.68 0.80
N GLY A 109 3.17 -8.52 1.74
CA GLY A 109 3.76 -8.10 3.01
C GLY A 109 4.97 -7.17 2.85
N THR A 110 5.91 -7.50 1.95
CA THR A 110 7.06 -6.62 1.69
C THR A 110 6.63 -5.29 1.06
N MET A 111 5.69 -5.30 0.11
CA MET A 111 5.14 -4.07 -0.47
C MET A 111 4.50 -3.18 0.59
N LEU A 112 3.69 -3.77 1.48
CA LEU A 112 3.05 -3.05 2.59
C LEU A 112 4.08 -2.41 3.50
N ILE A 113 5.16 -3.11 3.85
CA ILE A 113 6.26 -2.54 4.66
C ILE A 113 6.89 -1.33 3.95
N ALA A 114 7.26 -1.47 2.67
CA ALA A 114 7.86 -0.34 1.94
C ALA A 114 6.88 0.82 1.76
N SER A 115 5.60 0.50 1.58
CA SER A 115 4.54 1.48 1.53
C SER A 115 4.40 2.21 2.87
N ALA A 116 4.46 1.51 4.01
CA ALA A 116 4.42 2.14 5.32
C ALA A 116 5.60 3.11 5.50
N LEU A 117 6.81 2.72 5.09
CA LEU A 117 7.98 3.59 5.16
C LEU A 117 7.81 4.88 4.34
N LEU A 118 7.08 4.84 3.22
CA LEU A 118 6.70 6.05 2.49
C LEU A 118 5.82 6.97 3.33
N SER A 119 4.83 6.44 4.05
CA SER A 119 3.98 7.25 4.95
C SER A 119 4.79 7.87 6.08
N GLN A 120 5.79 7.14 6.61
CA GLN A 120 6.71 7.69 7.59
C GLN A 120 7.56 8.83 7.00
N ALA A 121 8.14 8.62 5.81
CA ALA A 121 8.91 9.66 5.11
C ALA A 121 8.06 10.88 4.74
N ALA A 122 6.79 10.66 4.37
CA ALA A 122 5.85 11.73 4.01
C ALA A 122 5.57 12.69 5.18
N ARG A 123 5.74 12.26 6.43
CA ARG A 123 5.63 13.14 7.60
C ARG A 123 6.66 14.28 7.57
N GLU A 124 7.79 14.05 6.91
CA GLU A 124 8.89 15.00 6.75
C GLU A 124 8.75 15.87 5.49
N PHE A 125 7.74 15.64 4.65
CA PHE A 125 7.53 16.48 3.47
C PHE A 125 7.23 17.93 3.86
N THR A 126 7.81 18.86 3.10
CA THR A 126 7.68 20.30 3.32
C THR A 126 6.26 20.80 3.11
N TYR A 127 5.59 20.33 2.06
CA TYR A 127 4.27 20.82 1.68
C TYR A 127 3.17 19.84 2.09
N ASP A 128 2.13 20.34 2.78
CA ASP A 128 0.95 19.55 3.15
C ASP A 128 0.20 18.99 1.92
N LYS A 129 0.37 19.60 0.73
CA LYS A 129 -0.15 19.09 -0.54
C LYS A 129 0.46 17.74 -0.91
N ASP A 130 1.75 17.56 -0.68
CA ASP A 130 2.45 16.30 -0.99
C ASP A 130 2.07 15.21 0.01
N LYS A 131 1.84 15.60 1.28
CA LYS A 131 1.28 14.70 2.31
C LYS A 131 -0.12 14.23 1.95
N GLN A 132 -0.96 15.15 1.46
CA GLN A 132 -2.28 14.79 0.95
C GLN A 132 -2.21 13.85 -0.25
N ALA A 133 -1.26 14.04 -1.16
CA ALA A 133 -1.09 13.13 -2.31
C ALA A 133 -0.80 11.70 -1.85
N VAL A 134 0.01 11.53 -0.79
CA VAL A 134 0.26 10.22 -0.18
C VAL A 134 -1.03 9.63 0.41
N LEU A 135 -1.80 10.41 1.17
CA LEU A 135 -3.10 9.96 1.70
C LEU A 135 -4.13 9.66 0.59
N LEU A 136 -4.10 10.37 -0.53
CA LEU A 136 -4.96 10.08 -1.68
C LEU A 136 -4.61 8.71 -2.27
N GLY A 137 -3.31 8.37 -2.35
CA GLY A 137 -2.87 7.01 -2.67
C GLY A 137 -3.43 5.96 -1.71
N ARG A 138 -3.60 6.32 -0.43
CA ARG A 138 -4.25 5.48 0.60
C ARG A 138 -5.76 5.37 0.47
N VAL A 139 -6.41 6.19 -0.33
CA VAL A 139 -7.83 6.03 -0.70
C VAL A 139 -7.96 5.10 -1.91
N LEU A 140 -7.09 5.27 -2.91
CA LEU A 140 -7.17 4.51 -4.17
C LEU A 140 -6.99 3.01 -3.95
N ILE A 141 -6.01 2.61 -3.13
CA ILE A 141 -5.69 1.19 -2.91
C ILE A 141 -6.86 0.42 -2.25
N PRO A 142 -7.44 0.87 -1.11
CA PRO A 142 -8.60 0.21 -0.52
C PRO A 142 -9.83 0.21 -1.44
N VAL A 143 -10.03 1.23 -2.26
CA VAL A 143 -11.14 1.26 -3.24
C VAL A 143 -10.96 0.17 -4.29
N LEU A 144 -9.78 0.05 -4.89
CA LEU A 144 -9.48 -1.02 -5.83
C LEU A 144 -9.60 -2.40 -5.18
N GLN A 145 -9.12 -2.52 -3.93
CA GLN A 145 -9.24 -3.76 -3.16
C GLN A 145 -10.72 -4.11 -2.89
N LEU A 146 -11.57 -3.13 -2.61
CA LEU A 146 -13.01 -3.33 -2.45
C LEU A 146 -13.63 -3.88 -3.74
N PHE A 147 -13.29 -3.31 -4.90
CA PHE A 147 -13.76 -3.83 -6.20
C PHE A 147 -13.37 -5.28 -6.40
N VAL A 148 -12.12 -5.65 -6.08
CA VAL A 148 -11.65 -7.04 -6.20
C VAL A 148 -12.41 -7.97 -5.25
N ILE A 149 -12.64 -7.57 -4.00
CA ILE A 149 -13.40 -8.36 -3.02
C ILE A 149 -14.84 -8.58 -3.49
N LEU A 150 -15.51 -7.51 -3.95
CA LEU A 150 -16.88 -7.58 -4.45
C LEU A 150 -16.98 -8.44 -5.71
N TYR A 151 -16.00 -8.33 -6.62
CA TYR A 151 -15.93 -9.18 -7.80
C TYR A 151 -15.78 -10.67 -7.44
N HIS A 152 -14.88 -10.99 -6.50
CA HIS A 152 -14.69 -12.38 -6.04
C HIS A 152 -15.93 -12.94 -5.32
N HIS A 153 -16.70 -12.08 -4.64
CA HIS A 153 -17.97 -12.48 -4.04
C HIS A 153 -19.07 -12.68 -5.08
N ALA A 154 -19.25 -11.72 -6.00
CA ALA A 154 -20.37 -11.67 -6.93
C ALA A 154 -20.20 -12.55 -8.18
N ALA A 155 -18.97 -12.67 -8.72
CA ALA A 155 -18.71 -13.37 -9.98
C ALA A 155 -18.14 -14.78 -9.78
N LEU A 156 -17.37 -14.99 -8.71
CA LEU A 156 -16.65 -16.24 -8.48
C LEU A 156 -17.21 -17.05 -7.31
N GLU A 157 -18.14 -16.50 -6.53
CA GLU A 157 -18.70 -17.08 -5.29
C GLU A 157 -17.63 -17.60 -4.31
N ALA A 158 -16.41 -17.08 -4.44
CA ALA A 158 -15.23 -17.57 -3.72
C ALA A 158 -15.17 -17.07 -2.26
N LEU A 159 -15.94 -16.03 -1.96
CA LEU A 159 -15.98 -15.37 -0.65
C LEU A 159 -17.40 -15.42 -0.07
N THR A 160 -17.49 -15.76 1.21
CA THR A 160 -18.75 -15.65 1.96
C THR A 160 -19.05 -14.21 2.36
N VAL A 161 -20.33 -13.88 2.55
CA VAL A 161 -20.76 -12.55 3.03
C VAL A 161 -20.04 -12.19 4.34
N HIS A 162 -19.89 -13.15 5.26
CA HIS A 162 -19.18 -12.93 6.52
C HIS A 162 -17.71 -12.53 6.30
N GLN A 163 -17.01 -13.19 5.37
CA GLN A 163 -15.63 -12.84 5.03
C GLN A 163 -15.52 -11.46 4.39
N VAL A 164 -16.45 -11.12 3.48
CA VAL A 164 -16.51 -9.79 2.89
C VAL A 164 -16.70 -8.73 3.97
N LEU A 165 -17.66 -8.91 4.88
CA LEU A 165 -17.88 -7.98 5.99
C LEU A 165 -16.67 -7.88 6.91
N TRP A 166 -16.01 -9.00 7.21
CA TRP A 166 -14.81 -9.00 8.04
C TRP A 166 -13.64 -8.25 7.37
N MET A 167 -13.38 -8.49 6.08
CA MET A 167 -12.35 -7.77 5.32
C MET A 167 -12.66 -6.28 5.21
N CYS A 168 -13.92 -5.93 4.98
CA CYS A 168 -14.37 -4.54 4.95
C CYS A 168 -14.20 -3.87 6.32
N GLY A 169 -14.56 -4.54 7.41
CA GLY A 169 -14.47 -3.99 8.76
C GLY A 169 -13.04 -3.89 9.32
N THR A 170 -12.13 -4.74 8.90
CA THR A 170 -10.77 -4.82 9.48
C THR A 170 -9.66 -4.28 8.59
N LEU A 171 -9.80 -4.38 7.26
CA LEU A 171 -8.74 -4.00 6.31
C LEU A 171 -9.12 -2.75 5.52
N VAL A 172 -10.24 -2.78 4.80
CA VAL A 172 -10.61 -1.72 3.84
C VAL A 172 -11.16 -0.49 4.56
N GLY A 173 -12.13 -0.70 5.45
CA GLY A 173 -12.86 0.36 6.15
C GLY A 173 -11.96 1.25 7.01
N PRO A 174 -11.15 0.70 7.93
CA PRO A 174 -10.25 1.50 8.76
C PRO A 174 -9.24 2.31 7.94
N ALA A 175 -8.65 1.70 6.90
CA ALA A 175 -7.69 2.38 6.03
C ALA A 175 -8.35 3.52 5.24
N LEU A 176 -9.51 3.26 4.64
CA LEU A 176 -10.28 4.24 3.89
C LEU A 176 -10.76 5.39 4.79
N LEU A 177 -11.23 5.07 6.00
CA LEU A 177 -11.68 6.07 6.98
C LEU A 177 -10.51 6.95 7.43
N ASN A 178 -9.37 6.36 7.80
CA ASN A 178 -8.19 7.12 8.19
C ASN A 178 -7.72 8.08 7.08
N ALA A 179 -7.64 7.58 5.84
CA ALA A 179 -7.17 8.38 4.71
C ALA A 179 -8.16 9.50 4.34
N THR A 180 -9.46 9.20 4.30
CA THR A 180 -10.49 10.20 3.98
C THR A 180 -10.59 11.27 5.07
N LEU A 181 -10.63 10.89 6.35
CA LEU A 181 -10.62 11.85 7.46
C LEU A 181 -9.35 12.71 7.45
N GLY A 182 -8.19 12.12 7.16
CA GLY A 182 -6.94 12.86 7.04
C GLY A 182 -6.97 13.94 5.96
N ILE A 183 -7.60 13.67 4.82
CA ILE A 183 -7.79 14.63 3.72
C ILE A 183 -8.81 15.72 4.11
N PHE A 184 -9.99 15.32 4.61
CA PHE A 184 -11.08 16.25 4.93
C PHE A 184 -10.75 17.18 6.11
N MET A 185 -10.05 16.68 7.13
CA MET A 185 -9.65 17.47 8.30
C MET A 185 -8.47 18.41 8.02
N ASN A 186 -7.79 18.26 6.89
CA ASN A 186 -6.61 19.07 6.54
C ASN A 186 -6.70 19.59 5.10
N PRO A 187 -7.72 20.39 4.73
CA PRO A 187 -7.88 20.87 3.36
C PRO A 187 -6.68 21.74 2.94
N VAL A 188 -6.15 21.52 1.73
CA VAL A 188 -5.09 22.36 1.16
C VAL A 188 -5.67 23.75 0.94
N LYS A 189 -5.12 24.73 1.65
CA LYS A 189 -5.47 26.13 1.42
C LYS A 189 -4.89 26.53 0.06
N PRO A 190 -5.65 27.26 -0.78
CA PRO A 190 -5.09 27.81 -2.02
C PRO A 190 -3.87 28.67 -1.68
N PRO A 191 -2.87 28.75 -2.58
CA PRO A 191 -1.75 29.66 -2.38
C PRO A 191 -2.32 31.05 -2.12
N ARG A 192 -1.96 31.66 -0.98
CA ARG A 192 -2.27 33.08 -0.74
C ARG A 192 -1.62 33.82 -1.89
N GLY A 193 -2.43 34.41 -2.77
CA GLY A 193 -1.94 35.27 -3.84
C GLY A 193 -0.93 36.24 -3.25
N ASP A 194 0.23 36.31 -3.89
CA ASP A 194 1.32 37.18 -3.50
C ASP A 194 0.74 38.55 -3.15
N LYS A 195 0.99 39.00 -1.92
CA LYS A 195 0.81 40.40 -1.61
C LYS A 195 1.67 41.14 -2.62
N LYS A 196 1.05 41.84 -3.57
CA LYS A 196 1.73 42.89 -4.33
C LYS A 196 2.35 43.78 -3.28
N TYR A 197 3.67 43.83 -3.25
CA TYR A 197 4.39 44.89 -2.57
C TYR A 197 4.06 46.15 -3.37
N ASP A 198 3.23 47.00 -2.79
CA ASP A 198 3.01 48.39 -3.24
C ASP A 198 4.29 49.21 -3.03
#